data_AF-A0A535N328-F1
#
_entry.id   AF-A0A535N328-F1
#
_cell.length_a   1.000
_cell.length_b   1.000
_cell.length_c   1.000
_cell.angle_alpha   90.00
_cell.angle_beta   90.00
_cell.angle_gamma   90.00
#
_symmetry.space_group_name_H-M   'P 1'
#
loop_
_entity.id
_entity.type
_entity.pdbx_description
1 polymer ?
#
loop_
_entity_poly.entity_id
_entity_poly.type
_entity_poly.pdbx_seq_one_letter_code
_entity_poly.pdbx_strand_id
1 'polypeptide(L)'
;MRRLVVASLAVVLAACGGQSGSSSTTPTPTATPYVATESGFSAVFPATPAKQTQKVNQPGINADLTLYTATTNDEQVIVGYEPLPLAPQQSEIQSRLDAGVAGSASNTNGTVLSKSNTTFLGQPAEDAVLQAQGAVVHERIVFLGAKLYIFEGITRTTDAKHPAYDTLLATFKTL
;
A
#
# COMPACT_ATOMS: atom_id res chain seq x y z
N MET A 1 3.05 13.00 30.61
CA MET A 1 3.94 12.27 29.69
C MET A 1 3.43 10.83 29.59
N ARG A 2 2.60 10.52 28.58
CA ARG A 2 1.97 9.20 28.41
C ARG A 2 2.71 8.47 27.30
N ARG A 3 3.24 7.29 27.62
CA ARG A 3 4.06 6.45 26.74
C ARG A 3 3.24 6.04 25.52
N LEU A 4 3.68 6.41 24.31
CA LEU A 4 3.19 5.80 23.08
C LEU A 4 3.74 4.37 23.00
N VAL A 5 2.83 3.41 22.95
CA VAL A 5 3.15 2.06 22.49
C VAL A 5 3.25 2.15 20.97
N VAL A 6 4.47 2.34 20.47
CA VAL A 6 4.78 2.27 19.05
C VAL A 6 4.70 0.79 18.67
N ALA A 7 3.67 0.40 17.94
CA ALA A 7 3.66 -0.90 17.27
C ALA A 7 4.63 -0.81 16.09
N SER A 8 5.91 -1.07 16.36
CA SER A 8 6.96 -1.12 15.35
C SER A 8 6.62 -2.22 14.33
N LEU A 9 6.34 -1.83 13.09
CA LEU A 9 6.25 -2.77 11.98
C LEU A 9 7.68 -3.22 11.68
N ALA A 10 8.09 -4.35 12.25
CA ALA A 10 9.33 -5.00 11.85
C ALA A 10 9.12 -5.58 10.44
N VAL A 11 9.66 -4.89 9.44
CA VAL A 11 9.83 -5.47 8.10
C VAL A 11 10.90 -6.54 8.22
N VAL A 12 10.47 -7.77 8.50
CA VAL A 12 11.37 -8.92 8.49
C VAL A 12 11.59 -9.32 7.03
N LEU A 13 12.55 -8.67 6.38
CA LEU A 13 13.18 -9.26 5.20
C LEU A 13 13.94 -10.49 5.69
N ALA A 14 13.41 -11.67 5.39
CA ALA A 14 14.07 -12.94 5.65
C ALA A 14 15.40 -12.98 4.89
N ALA A 15 16.49 -12.62 5.58
CA ALA A 15 17.85 -12.89 5.13
C ALA A 15 18.18 -14.34 5.49
N CYS A 16 17.86 -15.27 4.60
CA CYS A 16 18.36 -16.65 4.73
C CYS A 16 19.85 -16.66 4.35
N GLY A 17 20.70 -16.61 5.38
CA GLY A 17 22.12 -16.94 5.26
C GLY A 17 22.31 -18.43 5.01
N GLY A 18 22.93 -18.75 3.87
CA GLY A 18 23.79 -19.89 3.59
C GLY A 18 23.41 -21.27 4.13
N GLN A 19 22.75 -22.08 3.29
CA GLN A 19 23.03 -23.51 3.25
C GLN A 19 22.85 -24.04 1.82
N SER A 20 23.95 -24.55 1.25
CA SER A 20 23.98 -25.21 -0.05
C SER A 20 23.07 -26.43 -0.05
N GLY A 21 22.10 -26.48 -0.98
CA GLY A 21 21.29 -27.67 -1.19
C GLY A 21 20.03 -27.38 -1.99
N SER A 22 20.01 -27.88 -3.23
CA SER A 22 18.84 -28.07 -4.10
C SER A 22 17.99 -26.83 -4.39
N SER A 23 18.16 -26.28 -5.58
CA SER A 23 17.29 -25.25 -6.17
C SER A 23 15.86 -25.79 -6.35
N SER A 24 15.06 -25.79 -5.27
CA SER A 24 13.61 -25.83 -5.40
C SER A 24 13.18 -24.43 -5.81
N THR A 25 13.01 -24.21 -7.11
CA THR A 25 12.22 -23.08 -7.58
C THR A 25 10.80 -23.31 -7.09
N THR A 26 10.45 -22.75 -5.94
CA THR A 26 9.05 -22.61 -5.55
C THR A 26 8.37 -21.89 -6.72
N PRO A 27 7.40 -22.53 -7.40
CA PRO A 27 6.78 -21.90 -8.56
C PRO A 27 6.16 -20.59 -8.10
N THR A 28 6.54 -19.49 -8.75
CA THR A 28 5.88 -18.20 -8.57
C THR A 28 4.39 -18.44 -8.84
N PRO A 29 3.50 -18.17 -7.86
CA PRO A 29 2.07 -18.36 -8.06
C PRO A 29 1.61 -17.62 -9.31
N THR A 30 0.75 -18.24 -10.11
CA THR A 30 0.22 -17.59 -11.30
C THR A 30 -0.61 -16.37 -10.88
N ALA A 31 -0.24 -15.20 -11.38
CA ALA A 31 -1.00 -13.97 -11.18
C ALA A 31 -2.43 -14.18 -11.69
N THR A 32 -3.40 -14.07 -10.79
CA THR A 32 -4.82 -14.26 -11.09
C THR A 32 -5.61 -13.09 -10.51
N PRO A 33 -6.71 -12.67 -11.14
CA PRO A 33 -7.57 -11.64 -10.58
C PRO A 33 -8.05 -12.06 -9.19
N TYR A 34 -7.80 -11.21 -8.19
CA TYR A 34 -8.36 -11.31 -6.86
C TYR A 34 -9.56 -10.38 -6.75
N VAL A 35 -10.67 -10.91 -6.25
CA VAL A 35 -11.92 -10.18 -6.05
C VAL A 35 -12.13 -9.97 -4.56
N ALA A 36 -11.97 -8.74 -4.09
CA ALA A 36 -12.21 -8.34 -2.71
C ALA A 36 -13.68 -7.88 -2.57
N THR A 37 -14.61 -8.83 -2.50
CA THR A 37 -16.06 -8.55 -2.46
C THR A 37 -16.45 -7.61 -1.32
N GLU A 38 -15.85 -7.77 -0.14
CA GLU A 38 -16.13 -6.94 1.04
C GLU A 38 -15.60 -5.50 0.93
N SER A 39 -14.45 -5.31 0.26
CA SER A 39 -13.86 -3.98 0.04
C SER A 39 -14.33 -3.34 -1.27
N GLY A 40 -15.07 -4.07 -2.10
CA GLY A 40 -15.65 -3.59 -3.35
C GLY A 40 -14.62 -3.22 -4.39
N PHE A 41 -13.61 -4.07 -4.58
CA PHE A 41 -12.65 -3.96 -5.68
C PHE A 41 -12.25 -5.33 -6.25
N SER A 42 -11.71 -5.32 -7.46
CA SER A 42 -11.01 -6.44 -8.08
C SER A 42 -9.69 -5.94 -8.67
N ALA A 43 -8.62 -6.72 -8.51
CA ALA A 43 -7.29 -6.43 -9.06
C ALA A 43 -6.47 -7.72 -9.18
N VAL A 44 -5.49 -7.76 -10.09
CA VAL A 44 -4.56 -8.88 -10.18
C VAL A 44 -3.43 -8.68 -9.18
N PHE A 45 -3.31 -9.62 -8.25
CA PHE A 45 -2.15 -9.72 -7.36
C PHE A 45 -1.18 -10.80 -7.87
N PRO A 46 0.11 -10.71 -7.52
CA PRO A 46 1.10 -11.72 -7.89
C PRO A 46 0.89 -13.07 -7.16
N ALA A 47 0.13 -13.06 -6.07
CA ALA A 47 -0.34 -14.24 -5.34
C ALA A 47 -1.64 -13.86 -4.60
N THR A 48 -2.37 -14.83 -4.05
CA THR A 48 -3.51 -14.52 -3.18
C THR A 48 -3.05 -13.64 -2.01
N PRO A 49 -3.58 -12.40 -1.86
CA PRO A 49 -3.11 -11.50 -0.82
C PRO A 49 -3.55 -11.95 0.58
N ALA A 50 -2.67 -11.79 1.55
CA ALA A 50 -3.04 -11.85 2.96
C ALA A 50 -3.87 -10.61 3.33
N LYS A 51 -4.96 -10.83 4.07
CA LYS A 51 -5.84 -9.75 4.57
C LYS A 51 -5.55 -9.48 6.03
N GLN A 52 -5.34 -8.21 6.38
CA GLN A 52 -5.20 -7.74 7.75
C GLN A 52 -5.97 -6.44 7.94
N THR A 53 -6.53 -6.21 9.12
CA THR A 53 -7.18 -4.94 9.46
C THR A 53 -6.41 -4.28 10.59
N GLN A 54 -6.05 -3.02 10.39
CA GLN A 54 -5.34 -2.20 11.36
C GLN A 54 -6.26 -1.07 11.85
N LYS A 55 -6.20 -0.77 13.15
CA LYS A 55 -6.86 0.40 13.71
C LYS A 55 -5.95 1.61 13.51
N VAL A 56 -6.40 2.56 12.71
CA VAL A 56 -5.78 3.88 12.58
C VAL A 56 -6.41 4.77 13.65
N ASN A 57 -5.66 4.99 14.73
CA ASN A 57 -6.06 5.84 15.85
C ASN A 57 -5.23 7.13 15.82
N GLN A 58 -5.76 8.16 15.19
CA GLN A 58 -5.19 9.50 15.17
C GLN A 58 -6.14 10.49 15.86
N PRO A 59 -5.66 11.64 16.36
CA PRO A 59 -6.53 12.64 16.95
C PRO A 59 -7.68 13.03 16.00
N GLY A 60 -8.91 12.67 16.37
CA GLY A 60 -10.12 12.94 15.56
C GLY A 60 -10.43 11.91 14.47
N ILE A 61 -9.61 10.87 14.29
CA ILE A 61 -9.82 9.78 13.31
C ILE A 61 -9.66 8.44 14.02
N ASN A 62 -10.75 7.66 14.08
CA ASN A 62 -10.72 6.25 14.42
C ASN A 62 -11.25 5.50 13.20
N ALA A 63 -10.36 4.83 12.48
CA ALA A 63 -10.72 4.13 11.25
C ALA A 63 -10.09 2.75 11.17
N ASP A 64 -10.73 1.89 10.39
CA ASP A 64 -10.26 0.54 10.12
C ASP A 64 -9.66 0.53 8.72
N LEU A 65 -8.33 0.43 8.66
CA LEU A 65 -7.61 0.26 7.41
C LEU A 65 -7.42 -1.23 7.15
N THR A 66 -8.06 -1.75 6.11
CA THR A 66 -7.88 -3.13 5.67
C THR A 66 -6.79 -3.17 4.61
N LEU A 67 -5.76 -3.97 4.84
CA LEU A 67 -4.65 -4.18 3.92
C LEU A 67 -4.75 -5.56 3.26
N TYR A 68 -4.57 -5.58 1.95
CA TYR A 68 -4.41 -6.77 1.13
C TYR A 68 -2.96 -6.81 0.65
N THR A 69 -2.16 -7.71 1.19
CA THR A 69 -0.72 -7.76 0.95
C THR A 69 -0.33 -9.04 0.21
N ALA A 70 0.36 -8.92 -0.92
CA ALA A 70 1.04 -10.03 -1.57
C ALA A 70 2.53 -9.74 -1.68
N THR A 71 3.37 -10.77 -1.66
CA THR A 71 4.83 -10.60 -1.70
C THR A 71 5.42 -11.58 -2.70
N THR A 72 6.35 -11.07 -3.50
CA THR A 72 7.20 -11.83 -4.41
C THR A 72 8.62 -11.86 -3.87
N ASN A 73 9.56 -12.41 -4.62
CA ASN A 73 10.98 -12.35 -4.25
C ASN A 73 11.56 -10.91 -4.35
N ASP A 74 10.96 -10.08 -5.20
CA ASP A 74 11.54 -8.79 -5.62
C ASP A 74 10.79 -7.59 -5.05
N GLU A 75 9.47 -7.69 -4.88
CA GLU A 75 8.63 -6.63 -4.32
C GLU A 75 7.48 -7.16 -3.46
N GLN A 76 7.00 -6.31 -2.55
CA GLN A 76 5.74 -6.46 -1.85
C GLN A 76 4.73 -5.47 -2.44
N VAL A 77 3.49 -5.91 -2.64
CA VAL A 77 2.40 -5.07 -3.13
C VAL A 77 1.25 -5.05 -2.14
N ILE A 78 0.68 -3.87 -1.92
CA ILE A 78 -0.38 -3.65 -0.93
C ILE A 78 -1.52 -2.84 -1.56
N VAL A 79 -2.76 -3.24 -1.26
CA VAL A 79 -3.94 -2.38 -1.36
C VAL A 79 -4.45 -2.14 0.05
N GLY A 80 -4.30 -0.92 0.53
CA GLY A 80 -5.01 -0.38 1.68
C GLY A 80 -6.39 0.12 1.28
N TYR A 81 -7.38 -0.21 2.10
CA TYR A 81 -8.76 0.17 1.93
C TYR A 81 -9.34 0.67 3.25
N GLU A 82 -9.92 1.87 3.22
CA GLU A 82 -10.67 2.44 4.33
C GLU A 82 -12.04 2.92 3.85
N PRO A 83 -13.15 2.41 4.41
CA PRO A 83 -14.47 2.97 4.19
C PRO A 83 -14.62 4.28 4.96
N LEU A 84 -15.10 5.32 4.28
CA LEU A 84 -15.41 6.61 4.89
C LEU A 84 -16.92 6.74 5.12
N PRO A 85 -17.37 7.44 6.17
CA PRO A 85 -18.79 7.70 6.37
C PRO A 85 -19.38 8.54 5.23
N LEU A 86 -18.59 9.44 4.63
CA LEU A 86 -18.94 10.30 3.52
C LEU A 86 -17.73 10.51 2.62
N ALA A 87 -17.98 10.74 1.32
CA ALA A 87 -16.94 11.16 0.40
C ALA A 87 -16.40 12.55 0.81
N PRO A 88 -15.09 12.82 0.65
CA PRO A 88 -14.55 14.15 0.90
C PRO A 88 -15.14 15.17 -0.05
N GLN A 89 -15.28 16.42 0.41
CA GLN A 89 -15.68 17.51 -0.47
C GLN A 89 -14.56 17.84 -1.45
N GLN A 90 -14.89 18.31 -2.65
CA GLN A 90 -13.91 18.63 -3.70
C GLN A 90 -12.80 19.57 -3.20
N SER A 91 -13.14 20.55 -2.37
CA SER A 91 -12.21 21.51 -1.76
C SER A 91 -11.23 20.87 -0.76
N GLU A 92 -11.54 19.70 -0.22
CA GLU A 92 -10.75 19.00 0.79
C GLU A 92 -9.84 17.92 0.20
N ILE A 93 -10.15 17.41 -1.00
CA ILE A 93 -9.51 16.22 -1.59
C ILE A 93 -7.99 16.35 -1.53
N GLN A 94 -7.42 17.43 -2.06
CA GLN A 94 -5.97 17.58 -2.12
C GLN A 94 -5.34 17.61 -0.72
N SER A 95 -5.91 18.37 0.20
CA SER A 95 -5.38 18.45 1.58
C SER A 95 -5.41 17.10 2.30
N ARG A 96 -6.41 16.26 2.01
CA ARG A 96 -6.53 14.92 2.57
C ARG A 96 -5.57 13.93 1.92
N LEU A 97 -5.34 14.04 0.61
CA LEU A 97 -4.31 13.27 -0.09
C LEU A 97 -2.91 13.59 0.45
N ASP A 98 -2.61 14.88 0.63
CA ASP A 98 -1.35 15.33 1.23
C ASP A 98 -1.18 14.80 2.66
N ALA A 99 -2.25 14.82 3.46
CA ALA A 99 -2.26 14.24 4.80
C ALA A 99 -2.06 12.72 4.79
N GLY A 100 -2.59 12.03 3.77
CA GLY A 100 -2.36 10.60 3.54
C GLY A 100 -0.87 10.28 3.38
N VAL A 101 -0.20 10.95 2.43
CA VAL A 101 1.25 10.75 2.20
C VAL A 101 2.06 11.08 3.45
N ALA A 102 1.72 12.17 4.15
CA ALA A 102 2.37 12.53 5.41
C ALA A 102 2.15 11.46 6.50
N GLY A 103 0.94 10.88 6.55
CA GLY A 103 0.59 9.77 7.43
C GLY A 103 1.41 8.52 7.13
N SER A 104 1.54 8.14 5.86
CA SER A 104 2.37 7.01 5.41
C SER A 104 3.84 7.20 5.76
N ALA A 105 4.38 8.41 5.57
CA ALA A 105 5.75 8.75 5.98
C ALA A 105 5.92 8.65 7.51
N SER A 106 4.99 9.19 8.29
CA SER A 106 5.05 9.10 9.74
C SER A 106 4.94 7.66 10.25
N ASN A 107 4.05 6.85 9.65
CA ASN A 107 3.82 5.46 10.05
C ASN A 107 5.07 4.58 9.81
N THR A 108 5.76 4.81 8.70
CA THR A 108 6.96 4.07 8.33
C THR A 108 8.24 4.64 8.94
N ASN A 109 8.15 5.75 9.69
CA ASN A 109 9.29 6.56 10.09
C ASN A 109 10.21 6.87 8.88
N GLY A 110 9.56 7.16 7.75
CA GLY A 110 10.19 7.37 6.45
C GLY A 110 10.28 8.85 6.09
N THR A 111 10.93 9.11 4.96
CA THR A 111 11.06 10.45 4.35
C THR A 111 10.45 10.42 2.96
N VAL A 112 9.62 11.40 2.63
CA VAL A 112 9.09 11.58 1.28
C VAL A 112 10.22 12.08 0.38
N LEU A 113 10.59 11.28 -0.62
CA LEU A 113 11.62 11.61 -1.61
C LEU A 113 11.03 12.42 -2.77
N SER A 114 9.84 12.05 -3.22
CA SER A 114 9.11 12.76 -4.27
C SER A 114 7.62 12.63 -4.06
N LYS A 115 6.88 13.60 -4.57
CA LYS A 115 5.42 13.63 -4.52
C LYS A 115 4.87 14.33 -5.76
N SER A 116 3.79 13.83 -6.33
CA SER A 116 3.15 14.41 -7.50
C SER A 116 1.64 14.18 -7.53
N ASN A 117 0.90 15.25 -7.81
CA ASN A 117 -0.51 15.19 -8.12
C ASN A 117 -0.73 14.48 -9.46
N THR A 118 -1.66 13.54 -9.48
CA THR A 118 -1.99 12.74 -10.66
C THR A 118 -3.50 12.52 -10.76
N THR A 119 -3.91 11.67 -11.70
CA THR A 119 -5.28 11.15 -11.77
C THR A 119 -5.25 9.63 -11.84
N PHE A 120 -6.22 8.99 -11.21
CA PHE A 120 -6.42 7.55 -11.29
C PHE A 120 -7.91 7.24 -11.38
N LEU A 121 -8.30 6.48 -12.41
CA LEU A 121 -9.71 6.21 -12.75
C LEU A 121 -10.56 7.49 -12.83
N GLY A 122 -9.98 8.58 -13.34
CA GLY A 122 -10.65 9.87 -13.50
C GLY A 122 -10.80 10.70 -12.22
N GLN A 123 -10.27 10.24 -11.07
CA GLN A 123 -10.27 10.99 -9.82
C GLN A 123 -8.89 11.56 -9.51
N PRO A 124 -8.80 12.70 -8.79
CA PRO A 124 -7.53 13.19 -8.27
C PRO A 124 -6.87 12.15 -7.38
N ALA A 125 -5.57 11.96 -7.56
CA ALA A 125 -4.76 11.05 -6.77
C ALA A 125 -3.40 11.69 -6.48
N GLU A 126 -2.71 11.19 -5.47
CA GLU A 126 -1.35 11.61 -5.12
C GLU A 126 -0.42 10.42 -5.21
N ASP A 127 0.62 10.55 -6.04
CA ASP A 127 1.71 9.60 -6.11
C ASP A 127 2.86 10.08 -5.23
N ALA A 128 3.48 9.19 -4.48
CA ALA A 128 4.63 9.50 -3.66
C ALA A 128 5.68 8.38 -3.72
N VAL A 129 6.94 8.76 -3.54
CA VAL A 129 8.03 7.82 -3.25
C VAL A 129 8.57 8.13 -1.87
N LEU A 130 8.58 7.14 -0.99
CA LEU A 130 9.05 7.26 0.38
C LEU A 130 10.25 6.34 0.60
N GLN A 131 11.27 6.85 1.29
CA GLN A 131 12.35 6.02 1.83
C GLN A 131 12.04 5.66 3.28
N ALA A 132 11.92 4.39 3.59
CA ALA A 132 11.73 3.89 4.96
C ALA A 132 12.66 2.70 5.22
N GLN A 133 13.49 2.77 6.28
CA GLN A 133 14.35 1.70 6.80
C GLN A 133 14.67 0.52 5.85
N GLY A 134 15.51 0.76 4.83
CA GLY A 134 15.97 -0.29 3.91
C GLY A 134 14.98 -0.69 2.80
N ALA A 135 13.86 0.02 2.70
CA ALA A 135 12.84 -0.13 1.68
C ALA A 135 12.48 1.22 1.04
N VAL A 136 12.03 1.15 -0.20
CA VAL A 136 11.44 2.25 -0.94
C VAL A 136 9.99 1.90 -1.22
N VAL A 137 9.08 2.80 -0.87
CA VAL A 137 7.64 2.67 -1.06
C VAL A 137 7.22 3.59 -2.18
N HIS A 138 6.71 3.02 -3.27
CA HIS A 138 5.96 3.74 -4.29
C HIS A 138 4.49 3.67 -3.94
N GLU A 139 3.92 4.81 -3.59
CA GLU A 139 2.55 4.93 -3.10
C GLU A 139 1.69 5.68 -4.12
N ARG A 140 0.42 5.26 -4.24
CA ARG A 140 -0.65 6.05 -4.86
C ARG A 140 -1.84 6.09 -3.92
N ILE A 141 -2.31 7.28 -3.58
CA ILE A 141 -3.50 7.50 -2.74
C ILE A 141 -4.62 8.11 -3.58
N VAL A 142 -5.85 7.59 -3.44
CA VAL A 142 -7.02 8.09 -4.17
C VAL A 142 -8.30 7.91 -3.36
N PHE A 143 -9.23 8.86 -3.50
CA PHE A 143 -10.61 8.70 -3.05
C PHE A 143 -11.51 8.30 -4.22
N LEU A 144 -12.21 7.16 -4.10
CA LEU A 144 -13.22 6.70 -5.06
C LEU A 144 -14.58 6.70 -4.37
N GLY A 145 -15.25 7.86 -4.39
CA GLY A 145 -16.45 8.11 -3.59
C GLY A 145 -16.12 8.15 -2.09
N ALA A 146 -16.91 7.45 -1.27
CA ALA A 146 -16.69 7.33 0.17
C ALA A 146 -15.70 6.20 0.54
N LYS A 147 -14.70 5.96 -0.30
CA LYS A 147 -13.67 4.93 -0.11
C LYS A 147 -12.29 5.54 -0.35
N LEU A 148 -11.40 5.38 0.61
CA LEU A 148 -9.97 5.68 0.45
C LEU A 148 -9.26 4.40 0.03
N TYR A 149 -8.47 4.50 -1.04
CA TYR A 149 -7.54 3.46 -1.46
C TYR A 149 -6.11 3.98 -1.41
N ILE A 150 -5.24 3.14 -0.86
CA ILE A 150 -3.78 3.34 -0.83
C ILE A 150 -3.17 2.16 -1.56
N PHE A 151 -2.44 2.41 -2.63
CA PHE A 151 -1.70 1.39 -3.37
C PHE A 151 -0.23 1.53 -3.04
N GLU A 152 0.44 0.44 -2.69
CA GLU A 152 1.89 0.47 -2.45
C GLU A 152 2.60 -0.62 -3.23
N GLY A 153 3.70 -0.25 -3.87
CA GLY A 153 4.74 -1.14 -4.37
C GLY A 153 6.00 -0.90 -3.56
N ILE A 154 6.54 -1.95 -2.93
CA ILE A 154 7.65 -1.83 -1.97
C ILE A 154 8.83 -2.66 -2.46
N THR A 155 9.95 -1.98 -2.69
CA THR A 155 11.22 -2.55 -3.16
C THR A 155 12.39 -2.09 -2.27
N ARG A 156 13.63 -2.44 -2.62
CA ARG A 156 14.84 -2.04 -1.85
C ARG A 156 15.46 -0.73 -2.32
N THR A 157 15.26 -0.35 -3.58
CA THR A 157 15.92 0.80 -4.20
C THR A 157 14.91 1.58 -5.03
N THR A 158 15.16 2.88 -5.23
CA THR A 158 14.25 3.79 -5.94
C THR A 158 14.14 3.51 -7.44
N ASP A 159 15.10 2.79 -8.01
CA ASP A 159 15.16 2.43 -9.43
C ASP A 159 14.67 0.99 -9.71
N ALA A 160 14.31 0.25 -8.67
CA ALA A 160 13.78 -1.09 -8.82
C ALA A 160 12.47 -1.06 -9.62
N LYS A 161 12.29 -2.07 -10.47
CA LYS A 161 11.05 -2.23 -11.24
C LYS A 161 9.93 -2.74 -10.35
N HIS A 162 8.70 -2.36 -10.72
CA HIS A 162 7.49 -2.61 -9.96
C HIS A 162 6.42 -3.40 -10.75
N PRO A 163 6.76 -4.51 -11.43
CA PRO A 163 5.86 -5.15 -12.40
C PRO A 163 4.53 -5.64 -11.80
N ALA A 164 4.52 -6.15 -10.56
CA ALA A 164 3.32 -6.57 -9.88
C ALA A 164 2.49 -5.37 -9.40
N TYR A 165 3.12 -4.30 -8.93
CA TYR A 165 2.43 -3.06 -8.58
C TYR A 165 1.82 -2.38 -9.80
N ASP A 166 2.57 -2.30 -10.91
CA ASP A 166 2.08 -1.78 -12.19
C ASP A 166 0.89 -2.60 -12.71
N THR A 167 0.99 -3.93 -12.62
CA THR A 167 -0.11 -4.84 -12.99
C THR A 167 -1.33 -4.63 -12.09
N LEU A 168 -1.11 -4.45 -10.80
CA LEU A 168 -2.18 -4.20 -9.83
C LEU A 168 -2.92 -2.91 -10.19
N LEU A 169 -2.19 -1.81 -10.40
CA LEU A 169 -2.78 -0.52 -10.79
C LEU A 169 -3.53 -0.61 -12.13
N ALA A 170 -2.95 -1.29 -13.13
CA ALA A 170 -3.55 -1.42 -14.47
C ALA A 170 -4.83 -2.28 -14.48
N THR A 171 -4.96 -3.20 -13.53
CA THR A 171 -6.09 -4.14 -13.47
C THR A 171 -7.12 -3.78 -12.42
N PHE A 172 -6.83 -2.80 -11.55
CA PHE A 172 -7.71 -2.38 -10.48
C PHE A 172 -9.03 -1.82 -11.02
N LYS A 173 -10.13 -2.31 -10.46
CA LYS A 173 -11.49 -1.85 -10.73
C LYS A 173 -12.28 -1.83 -9.43
N THR A 174 -13.09 -0.79 -9.25
CA THR A 174 -14.12 -0.79 -8.22
C THR A 174 -15.28 -1.70 -8.64
N LEU A 175 -15.89 -2.37 -7.66
CA LEU A 175 -17.09 -3.18 -7.82
C LEU A 175 -18.33 -2.44 -7.29
#